data_AF-A0A6V7W6W7-F1
#
_entry.id   AF-A0A6V7W6W7-F1
#
_cell.length_a   1.000
_cell.length_b   1.000
_cell.length_c   1.000
_cell.angle_alpha   90.00
_cell.angle_beta   90.00
_cell.angle_gamma   90.00
#
_symmetry.space_group_name_H-M   'P 1'
#
loop_
_entity.id
_entity.type
_entity.pdbx_description
1 polymer ?
#
loop_
_entity_poly.entity_id
_entity_poly.type
_entity_poly.pdbx_seq_one_letter_code
_entity_poly.pdbx_strand_id
1 'polypeptide(L)'
;MQAEILSKRGNLKLNHNGFLYLFGKLNCDETLKFWRCEYFGSKDINCKGRIHTGLDNTFFRVFYLIFSLIKNDIQQINIHTFPASAENVEVKKVVTSLKRRDIDTMETPAVLRATTLENVPTPVLARLPNKAATKKIVKRAKVKENAPPPMPLNIAQLQIPESYQNYQRSEGNEEQFLLADSGIYEDNGQMQRILIFGRASHVNWAKDMIEVFADGTFVISPPLFQQVYAILSKCDRWVFPVAYVLLTSKSEATYSRMWELIKNIWPEFSPRSISLDFEMASINSIRTGSPQCEIRCCLFHLVRNMKKKLSEFGLMQRYRNDPIFATQSRWITSMAFLPIGDLTPAIIALDRNLMPELQPIMDWFVMNYTGRLLLNGFRTVPMLLLNGFRTVSSY
;
A
#
# COMPACT_ATOMS: atom_id res chain seq x y z
N MET A 1 -9.83 34.14 -14.26
CA MET A 1 -8.57 34.02 -13.50
C MET A 1 -7.62 33.16 -14.35
N GLN A 2 -6.49 33.68 -14.82
CA GLN A 2 -5.54 32.85 -15.59
C GLN A 2 -5.04 31.71 -14.70
N ALA A 3 -5.12 30.47 -15.19
CA ALA A 3 -4.62 29.31 -14.44
C ALA A 3 -3.13 29.48 -14.15
N GLU A 4 -2.76 29.39 -12.87
CA GLU A 4 -1.39 29.57 -12.41
C GLU A 4 -0.44 28.51 -12.97
N ILE A 5 0.81 28.91 -13.21
CA ILE A 5 1.86 28.02 -13.69
C ILE A 5 3.00 28.03 -12.69
N LEU A 6 3.36 26.88 -12.13
CA LEU A 6 4.42 26.79 -11.12
C LEU A 6 5.69 26.15 -11.67
N SER A 7 6.84 26.65 -11.20
CA SER A 7 8.15 26.06 -11.46
C SER A 7 8.36 24.74 -10.71
N LYS A 8 9.48 24.05 -10.98
CA LYS A 8 9.88 22.86 -10.20
C LYS A 8 10.07 23.17 -8.71
N ARG A 9 10.41 24.40 -8.35
CA ARG A 9 10.65 24.86 -6.97
C ARG A 9 9.39 25.44 -6.29
N GLY A 10 8.29 25.58 -7.04
CA GLY A 10 7.03 26.14 -6.53
C GLY A 10 6.85 27.63 -6.78
N ASN A 11 7.84 28.31 -7.37
CA ASN A 11 7.71 29.74 -7.71
C ASN A 11 6.75 29.92 -8.89
N LEU A 12 5.93 30.98 -8.84
CA LEU A 12 5.03 31.38 -9.92
C LEU A 12 5.82 31.71 -11.19
N LYS A 13 5.27 31.27 -12.33
CA LYS A 13 5.72 31.64 -13.66
C LYS A 13 4.72 32.56 -14.32
N LEU A 14 5.24 33.60 -14.96
CA LEU A 14 4.46 34.49 -15.78
C LEU A 14 4.45 33.96 -17.22
N ASN A 15 3.27 33.85 -17.83
CA ASN A 15 3.11 33.57 -19.25
C ASN A 15 2.93 34.88 -20.03
N HIS A 16 3.77 35.12 -21.03
CA HIS A 16 3.62 36.23 -21.96
C HIS A 16 3.98 35.78 -23.37
N ASN A 17 3.06 35.92 -24.32
CA ASN A 17 3.23 35.54 -25.73
C ASN A 17 3.76 34.10 -25.95
N GLY A 18 3.31 33.15 -25.12
CA GLY A 18 3.72 31.75 -25.23
C GLY A 18 5.12 31.44 -24.67
N PHE A 19 5.74 32.40 -23.99
CA PHE A 19 6.98 32.24 -23.26
C PHE A 19 6.73 32.29 -21.74
N LEU A 20 7.48 31.45 -21.00
CA LEU A 20 7.40 31.39 -19.56
C LEU A 20 8.58 32.10 -18.91
N TYR A 21 8.28 32.89 -17.89
CA TYR A 21 9.28 33.68 -17.17
C TYR A 21 9.24 33.40 -15.67
N LEU A 22 10.41 33.45 -15.04
CA LEU A 22 10.61 33.35 -13.60
C LEU A 22 10.96 34.71 -13.03
N PHE A 23 10.43 35.01 -11.84
CA PHE A 23 10.77 36.22 -11.12
C PHE A 23 12.27 36.24 -10.79
N GLY A 24 12.91 37.37 -11.08
CA GLY A 24 14.32 37.60 -10.82
C GLY A 24 14.54 38.49 -9.60
N LYS A 25 14.06 39.73 -9.66
CA LYS A 25 14.24 40.75 -8.60
C LYS A 25 13.28 41.92 -8.80
N LEU A 26 13.19 42.81 -7.81
CA LEU A 26 12.60 44.14 -7.98
C LEU A 26 13.65 45.15 -8.51
N ASN A 27 13.20 46.31 -8.99
CA ASN A 27 14.06 47.48 -9.17
C ASN A 27 14.46 48.07 -7.81
N CYS A 28 15.41 49.01 -7.84
CA CYS A 28 15.89 49.71 -6.65
C CYS A 28 14.76 50.40 -5.88
N ASP A 29 13.77 50.94 -6.59
CA ASP A 29 12.63 51.65 -5.99
C ASP A 29 11.43 50.74 -5.67
N GLU A 30 11.58 49.41 -5.84
CA GLU A 30 10.55 48.38 -5.57
C GLU A 30 9.20 48.55 -6.30
N THR A 31 9.14 49.35 -7.36
CA THR A 31 7.94 49.57 -8.17
C THR A 31 7.77 48.61 -9.36
N LEU A 32 8.82 47.90 -9.76
CA LEU A 32 8.85 47.03 -10.94
C LEU A 32 9.43 45.66 -10.63
N LYS A 33 8.82 44.62 -11.21
CA LYS A 33 9.29 43.23 -11.16
C LYS A 33 10.08 42.90 -12.42
N PHE A 34 11.31 42.44 -12.27
CA PHE A 34 12.12 41.87 -13.34
C PHE A 34 11.89 40.38 -13.46
N TRP A 35 11.59 39.92 -14.67
CA TRP A 35 11.42 38.51 -14.98
C TRP A 35 12.42 38.07 -16.04
N ARG A 36 12.84 36.81 -15.96
CA ARG A 36 13.79 36.19 -16.90
C ARG A 36 13.17 34.94 -17.49
N CYS A 37 13.48 34.63 -18.74
CA CYS A 37 13.04 33.42 -19.41
C CYS A 37 13.34 32.17 -18.56
N GLU A 38 12.45 31.16 -18.58
CA GLU A 38 12.65 29.91 -17.82
C GLU A 38 13.92 29.14 -18.20
N TYR A 39 14.46 29.40 -19.40
CA TYR A 39 15.69 28.80 -19.92
C TYR A 39 16.93 29.69 -19.72
N PHE A 40 16.82 30.80 -18.98
CA PHE A 40 17.94 31.66 -18.65
C PHE A 40 19.01 30.91 -17.85
N GLY A 41 20.24 30.83 -18.37
CA GLY A 41 21.34 30.09 -17.75
C GLY A 41 21.22 28.57 -17.85
N SER A 42 20.26 28.05 -18.64
CA SER A 42 20.20 26.61 -18.93
C SER A 42 21.35 26.19 -19.85
N LYS A 43 21.89 24.99 -19.65
CA LYS A 43 23.02 24.48 -20.47
C LYS A 43 22.64 24.29 -21.93
N ASP A 44 21.39 23.95 -22.21
CA ASP A 44 20.94 23.53 -23.54
C ASP A 44 20.51 24.73 -24.41
N ILE A 45 19.71 25.65 -23.86
CA ILE A 45 19.07 26.74 -24.63
C ILE A 45 19.66 28.11 -24.28
N ASN A 46 20.04 28.31 -23.02
CA ASN A 46 20.58 29.55 -22.47
C ASN A 46 19.91 30.85 -22.95
N CYS A 47 18.57 30.90 -22.95
CA CYS A 47 17.85 32.07 -23.47
C CYS A 47 18.03 33.30 -22.58
N LYS A 48 18.40 34.44 -23.17
CA LYS A 48 18.62 35.70 -22.46
C LYS A 48 17.37 36.59 -22.33
N GLY A 49 16.20 36.15 -22.79
CA GLY A 49 14.96 36.93 -22.80
C GLY A 49 14.52 37.39 -21.39
N ARG A 50 14.04 38.64 -21.28
CA ARG A 50 13.60 39.28 -20.02
C ARG A 50 12.38 40.16 -20.28
N ILE A 51 11.55 40.34 -19.27
CA ILE A 51 10.39 41.25 -19.28
C ILE A 51 10.23 41.91 -17.91
N HIS A 52 9.61 43.09 -17.87
CA HIS A 52 9.31 43.80 -16.62
C HIS A 52 7.80 43.97 -16.47
N THR A 53 7.30 43.89 -15.25
CA THR A 53 5.88 44.14 -14.94
C THR A 53 5.74 45.05 -13.74
N GLY A 54 4.55 45.61 -13.57
CA GLY A 54 4.14 46.28 -12.33
C GLY A 54 4.02 45.30 -11.17
N LEU A 55 3.79 45.84 -9.98
CA LEU A 55 3.54 45.05 -8.78
C LEU A 55 2.26 44.21 -8.87
N ASP A 56 1.24 44.71 -9.55
CA ASP A 56 -0.02 44.03 -9.89
C ASP A 56 0.09 43.07 -11.09
N ASN A 57 1.32 42.85 -11.60
CA ASN A 57 1.61 42.09 -12.82
C ASN A 57 0.97 42.70 -14.09
N THR A 58 0.53 43.95 -14.06
CA THR A 58 0.18 44.65 -15.30
C THR A 58 1.45 44.95 -16.10
N PHE A 59 1.35 44.78 -17.41
CA PHE A 59 2.49 45.03 -18.30
C PHE A 59 2.71 46.53 -18.41
N PHE A 60 3.76 47.04 -17.79
CA PHE A 60 4.34 48.28 -18.25
C PHE A 60 4.98 47.98 -19.61
N ARG A 61 4.63 48.80 -20.61
CA ARG A 61 5.17 48.79 -21.98
C ARG A 61 6.62 48.30 -22.01
N VAL A 62 6.95 47.48 -23.01
CA VAL A 62 8.33 47.18 -23.43
C VAL A 62 9.03 48.52 -23.73
N PHE A 63 9.58 49.18 -22.71
CA PHE A 63 10.28 50.44 -22.85
C PHE A 63 11.71 50.12 -23.26
N TYR A 64 11.98 50.24 -24.56
CA TYR A 64 13.27 50.68 -25.05
C TYR A 64 13.61 52.00 -24.35
N LEU A 65 14.66 52.02 -23.52
CA LEU A 65 15.42 53.24 -23.21
C LEU A 65 16.90 52.81 -23.16
N ILE A 66 17.59 52.90 -24.30
CA ILE A 66 18.53 53.99 -24.63
C ILE A 66 19.63 54.15 -23.58
N PHE A 67 20.82 53.64 -23.90
CA PHE A 67 22.01 54.50 -23.99
C PHE A 67 22.81 54.06 -25.23
N SER A 68 22.45 54.66 -26.37
CA SER A 68 23.34 54.73 -27.53
C SER A 68 24.29 55.88 -27.30
N LEU A 69 25.52 55.58 -26.94
CA LEU A 69 26.72 56.26 -27.43
C LEU A 69 27.78 55.14 -27.49
N ILE A 70 27.86 54.37 -28.57
CA ILE A 70 28.81 54.61 -29.67
C ILE A 70 28.53 53.56 -30.78
N LYS A 71 28.44 54.05 -32.02
CA LYS A 71 28.66 53.39 -33.34
C LYS A 71 27.85 52.13 -33.71
N ASN A 72 26.97 52.34 -34.69
CA ASN A 72 26.73 51.48 -35.87
C ASN A 72 26.68 49.96 -35.66
N ASP A 73 25.69 49.48 -34.90
CA ASP A 73 25.01 48.21 -35.18
C ASP A 73 23.69 48.16 -34.37
N ILE A 74 22.55 48.10 -35.06
CA ILE A 74 21.24 47.93 -34.43
C ILE A 74 21.13 46.46 -33.97
N GLN A 75 21.61 46.16 -32.76
CA GLN A 75 21.35 44.85 -32.14
C GLN A 75 20.00 44.86 -31.42
N GLN A 76 19.06 44.03 -31.90
CA GLN A 76 17.78 43.76 -31.26
C GLN A 76 17.97 42.99 -29.94
N ILE A 77 17.85 43.67 -28.79
CA ILE A 77 17.96 43.08 -27.45
C ILE A 77 16.56 42.67 -26.99
N ASN A 78 16.10 41.43 -27.30
CA ASN A 78 15.01 40.67 -26.64
C ASN A 78 14.53 39.43 -27.44
N ILE A 79 15.36 38.89 -28.34
CA ILE A 79 14.98 37.71 -29.12
C ILE A 79 15.11 36.48 -28.22
N HIS A 80 13.99 35.77 -28.00
CA HIS A 80 14.07 34.41 -27.48
C HIS A 80 14.81 33.55 -28.50
N THR A 81 15.79 32.78 -28.05
CA THR A 81 16.59 31.90 -28.91
C THR A 81 15.83 30.64 -29.35
N PHE A 82 14.52 30.59 -29.10
CA PHE A 82 13.65 29.45 -29.33
C PHE A 82 12.21 29.95 -29.61
N PRO A 83 11.38 29.18 -30.35
CA PRO A 83 10.02 29.58 -30.66
C PRO A 83 9.10 29.51 -29.43
N ALA A 84 8.07 30.36 -29.42
CA ALA A 84 6.97 30.26 -28.46
C ALA A 84 6.26 28.91 -28.59
N SER A 85 5.74 28.37 -27.49
CA SER A 85 4.99 27.10 -27.52
C SER A 85 3.78 27.17 -26.60
N ALA A 86 2.61 27.32 -27.21
CA ALA A 86 1.33 27.23 -26.51
C ALA A 86 1.15 25.86 -25.85
N GLU A 87 1.60 24.78 -26.50
CA GLU A 87 1.50 23.43 -25.93
C GLU A 87 2.35 23.29 -24.67
N ASN A 88 3.55 23.87 -24.63
CA ASN A 88 4.39 23.84 -23.42
C ASN A 88 3.73 24.61 -22.27
N VAL A 89 3.12 25.77 -22.55
CA VAL A 89 2.35 26.52 -21.55
C VAL A 89 1.23 25.65 -20.98
N GLU A 90 0.43 25.01 -21.83
CA GLU A 90 -0.66 24.14 -21.40
C GLU A 90 -0.17 22.90 -20.65
N VAL A 91 0.90 22.24 -21.10
CA VAL A 91 1.54 21.12 -20.37
C VAL A 91 1.90 21.54 -18.94
N LYS A 92 2.46 22.74 -18.74
CA LYS A 92 2.84 23.21 -17.40
C LYS A 92 1.62 23.54 -16.54
N LYS A 93 0.53 24.04 -17.12
CA LYS A 93 -0.75 24.22 -16.40
C LYS A 93 -1.31 22.88 -15.93
N VAL A 94 -1.38 21.89 -16.82
CA VAL A 94 -1.87 20.54 -16.48
C VAL A 94 -1.02 19.91 -15.36
N VAL A 95 0.32 20.02 -15.43
CA VAL A 95 1.21 19.53 -14.37
C VAL A 95 1.01 20.29 -13.05
N THR A 96 0.70 21.59 -13.11
CA THR A 96 0.41 22.39 -11.91
C THR A 96 -0.92 21.98 -11.28
N SER A 97 -1.96 21.77 -12.09
CA SER A 97 -3.26 21.25 -11.66
C SER A 97 -3.13 19.86 -11.01
N LEU A 98 -2.35 18.95 -11.63
CA LEU A 98 -2.06 17.63 -11.08
C LEU A 98 -1.43 17.69 -9.68
N LYS A 99 -0.48 18.62 -9.46
CA LYS A 99 0.15 18.80 -8.15
C LYS A 99 -0.85 19.32 -7.11
N ARG A 100 -1.64 20.32 -7.49
CA ARG A 100 -2.62 20.95 -6.60
C ARG A 100 -3.69 19.96 -6.16
N ARG A 101 -4.28 19.24 -7.11
CA ARG A 101 -5.31 18.22 -6.80
C ARG A 101 -4.79 17.10 -5.90
N ASP A 102 -3.50 16.72 -6.01
CA ASP A 102 -2.91 15.69 -5.14
C ASP A 102 -2.69 16.16 -3.70
N ILE A 103 -2.52 17.47 -3.52
CA ILE A 103 -2.43 18.10 -2.20
C ILE A 103 -3.84 18.26 -1.62
N ASP A 104 -4.79 18.69 -2.44
CA ASP A 104 -6.15 19.06 -2.02
C ASP A 104 -7.10 17.85 -1.87
N THR A 105 -6.72 16.65 -2.38
CA THR A 105 -7.61 15.47 -2.38
C THR A 105 -6.90 14.19 -1.94
N MET A 106 -7.71 13.20 -1.50
CA MET A 106 -7.27 11.83 -1.16
C MET A 106 -7.47 10.84 -2.33
N GLU A 107 -7.58 11.33 -3.57
CA GLU A 107 -7.81 10.49 -4.74
C GLU A 107 -6.65 9.53 -5.00
N THR A 108 -6.96 8.35 -5.55
CA THR A 108 -5.89 7.44 -5.99
C THR A 108 -5.13 8.05 -7.18
N PRO A 109 -3.85 7.70 -7.40
CA PRO A 109 -3.09 8.19 -8.56
C PRO A 109 -3.68 7.81 -9.93
N ALA A 110 -4.62 6.87 -9.98
CA ALA A 110 -5.35 6.52 -11.19
C ALA A 110 -6.48 7.53 -11.44
N VAL A 111 -7.32 7.76 -10.43
CA VAL A 111 -8.42 8.74 -10.46
C VAL A 111 -7.86 10.13 -10.74
N LEU A 112 -6.87 10.57 -9.96
CA LEU A 112 -6.25 11.88 -10.12
C LEU A 112 -5.75 12.13 -11.54
N ARG A 113 -5.19 11.11 -12.20
CA ARG A 113 -4.76 11.23 -13.61
C ARG A 113 -5.92 11.23 -14.58
N ALA A 114 -6.89 10.34 -14.41
CA ALA A 114 -8.04 10.28 -15.30
C ALA A 114 -8.77 11.61 -15.34
N THR A 115 -9.14 12.14 -14.17
CA THR A 115 -9.91 13.38 -14.07
C THR A 115 -9.13 14.61 -14.53
N THR A 116 -7.82 14.68 -14.25
CA THR A 116 -7.03 15.85 -14.68
C THR A 116 -6.70 15.83 -16.17
N LEU A 117 -6.74 14.66 -16.82
CA LEU A 117 -6.39 14.51 -18.23
C LEU A 117 -7.59 14.40 -19.16
N GLU A 118 -8.80 14.24 -18.63
CA GLU A 118 -10.05 13.98 -19.37
C GLU A 118 -10.30 14.98 -20.51
N ASN A 119 -10.04 16.27 -20.27
CA ASN A 119 -10.30 17.35 -21.23
C ASN A 119 -9.01 17.98 -21.81
N VAL A 120 -7.88 17.27 -21.74
CA VAL A 120 -6.59 17.80 -22.22
C VAL A 120 -6.43 17.51 -23.72
N PRO A 121 -6.16 18.52 -24.58
CA PRO A 121 -5.99 18.30 -26.01
C PRO A 121 -4.84 17.34 -26.36
N THR A 122 -4.99 16.54 -27.43
CA THR A 122 -4.02 15.53 -27.87
C THR A 122 -2.58 16.06 -28.05
N PRO A 123 -2.34 17.25 -28.64
CA PRO A 123 -0.99 17.80 -28.77
C PRO A 123 -0.31 18.08 -27.41
N VAL A 124 -1.11 18.41 -26.39
CA VAL A 124 -0.65 18.63 -25.02
C VAL A 124 -0.35 17.30 -24.35
N LEU A 125 -1.24 16.30 -24.51
CA LEU A 125 -1.05 14.94 -23.98
C LEU A 125 0.26 14.31 -24.47
N ALA A 126 0.58 14.46 -25.77
CA ALA A 126 1.80 13.92 -26.37
C ALA A 126 3.10 14.48 -25.75
N ARG A 127 3.03 15.68 -25.16
CA ARG A 127 4.17 16.37 -24.52
C ARG A 127 4.17 16.28 -23.00
N LEU A 128 3.17 15.63 -22.40
CA LEU A 128 3.15 15.42 -20.95
C LEU A 128 4.31 14.52 -20.50
N PRO A 129 4.81 14.71 -19.26
CA PRO A 129 5.72 13.74 -18.67
C PRO A 129 5.10 12.35 -18.63
N ASN A 130 5.91 11.32 -18.87
CA ASN A 130 5.44 9.94 -18.83
C ASN A 130 4.87 9.55 -17.43
N LYS A 131 4.16 8.42 -17.38
CA LYS A 131 3.46 7.93 -16.18
C LYS A 131 4.35 7.88 -14.92
N ALA A 132 5.62 7.50 -15.07
CA ALA A 132 6.58 7.40 -13.97
C ALA A 132 7.06 8.78 -13.50
N ALA A 133 7.32 9.71 -14.43
CA ALA A 133 7.69 11.08 -14.14
C ALA A 133 6.56 11.82 -13.41
N THR A 134 5.32 11.70 -13.90
CA THR A 134 4.14 12.28 -13.24
C THR A 134 3.96 11.74 -11.83
N LYS A 135 4.12 10.42 -11.61
CA LYS A 135 4.08 9.83 -10.26
C LYS A 135 5.13 10.43 -9.32
N LYS A 136 6.35 10.67 -9.81
CA LYS A 136 7.42 11.33 -9.02
C LYS A 136 7.11 12.80 -8.72
N ILE A 137 6.53 13.53 -9.67
CA ILE A 137 6.16 14.94 -9.51
C ILE A 137 5.09 15.09 -8.42
N VAL A 138 4.03 14.29 -8.51
CA VAL A 138 2.92 14.19 -7.56
C VAL A 138 3.46 13.87 -6.16
N LYS A 139 4.21 12.75 -6.04
CA LYS A 139 4.84 12.35 -4.77
C LYS A 139 5.69 13.47 -4.12
N ARG A 140 6.46 14.22 -4.92
CA ARG A 140 7.29 15.32 -4.41
C ARG A 140 6.47 16.52 -3.94
N ALA A 141 5.37 16.84 -4.62
CA ALA A 141 4.48 17.91 -4.20
C ALA A 141 3.85 17.58 -2.85
N LYS A 142 3.32 16.36 -2.70
CA LYS A 142 2.75 15.87 -1.45
C LYS A 142 3.74 15.86 -0.29
N VAL A 143 4.98 15.40 -0.52
CA VAL A 143 6.02 15.41 0.52
C VAL A 143 6.45 16.82 0.92
N LYS A 144 6.30 17.82 0.04
CA LYS A 144 6.68 19.20 0.36
C LYS A 144 5.65 19.89 1.26
N GLU A 145 4.36 19.76 0.95
CA GLU A 145 3.28 20.41 1.71
C GLU A 145 2.84 19.57 2.91
N ASN A 146 2.73 18.25 2.72
CA ASN A 146 2.31 17.28 3.72
C ASN A 146 3.48 16.32 4.03
N ALA A 147 4.63 16.89 4.41
CA ALA A 147 5.78 16.09 4.81
C ALA A 147 5.34 15.16 5.94
N PRO A 148 5.40 13.82 5.74
CA PRO A 148 5.11 12.92 6.85
C PRO A 148 6.12 13.20 7.97
N PRO A 149 5.72 13.00 9.25
CA PRO A 149 6.65 13.12 10.35
C PRO A 149 7.88 12.21 10.11
N PRO A 150 9.06 12.58 10.63
CA PRO A 150 10.24 11.75 10.49
C PRO A 150 9.97 10.34 11.03
N MET A 151 10.55 9.33 10.37
CA MET A 151 10.43 7.95 10.83
C MET A 151 10.95 7.85 12.28
N PRO A 152 10.13 7.36 13.23
CA PRO A 152 10.59 7.20 14.60
C PRO A 152 11.71 6.16 14.69
N LEU A 153 12.63 6.36 15.64
CA LEU A 153 13.78 5.46 15.83
C LEU A 153 13.38 4.17 16.57
N ASN A 154 12.32 4.24 17.37
CA ASN A 154 11.80 3.14 18.16
C ASN A 154 10.30 3.34 18.43
N ILE A 155 9.65 2.29 18.91
CA ILE A 155 8.20 2.29 19.18
C ILE A 155 7.76 3.27 20.28
N ALA A 156 8.68 3.65 21.18
CA ALA A 156 8.38 4.62 22.25
C ALA A 156 8.27 6.04 21.71
N GLN A 157 8.99 6.35 20.64
CA GLN A 157 8.93 7.63 19.93
C GLN A 157 7.83 7.69 18.88
N LEU A 158 7.19 6.57 18.56
CA LEU A 158 6.11 6.53 17.58
C LEU A 158 4.88 7.28 18.13
N GLN A 159 4.59 8.43 17.53
CA GLN A 159 3.38 9.21 17.79
C GLN A 159 2.56 9.24 16.51
N ILE A 160 1.28 8.86 16.59
CA ILE A 160 0.37 8.88 15.45
C ILE A 160 -0.33 10.25 15.43
N PRO A 161 -0.07 11.11 14.43
CA PRO A 161 -0.75 12.40 14.32
C PRO A 161 -2.27 12.23 14.23
N GLU A 162 -3.02 13.17 14.80
CA GLU A 162 -4.49 13.17 14.79
C GLU A 162 -5.08 13.02 13.37
N SER A 163 -4.44 13.66 12.38
CA SER A 163 -4.82 13.56 10.97
C SER A 163 -4.73 12.14 10.38
N TYR A 164 -4.01 11.22 11.02
CA TYR A 164 -3.94 9.80 10.65
C TYR A 164 -4.83 8.91 11.52
N GLN A 165 -5.44 9.46 12.58
CA GLN A 165 -6.34 8.73 13.46
C GLN A 165 -7.78 8.72 12.95
N ASN A 166 -8.12 9.61 12.00
CA ASN A 166 -9.45 9.70 11.41
C ASN A 166 -9.44 9.40 9.90
N TYR A 167 -10.59 8.93 9.41
CA TYR A 167 -10.86 8.66 8.01
C TYR A 167 -12.05 9.48 7.53
N GLN A 168 -11.84 10.32 6.52
CA GLN A 168 -12.89 11.10 5.88
C GLN A 168 -13.35 10.39 4.59
N ARG A 169 -14.59 9.88 4.59
CA ARG A 169 -15.17 9.20 3.43
C ARG A 169 -15.67 10.20 2.38
N SER A 170 -16.26 11.29 2.85
CA SER A 170 -16.75 12.42 2.05
C SER A 170 -16.75 13.68 2.89
N GLU A 171 -16.98 14.83 2.27
CA GLU A 171 -17.17 16.10 2.98
C GLU A 171 -18.25 15.94 4.08
N GLY A 172 -17.93 16.37 5.30
CA GLY A 172 -18.79 16.22 6.49
C GLY A 172 -18.93 14.81 7.08
N ASN A 173 -18.37 13.77 6.46
CA ASN A 173 -18.43 12.39 6.95
C ASN A 173 -17.04 11.88 7.32
N GLU A 174 -16.64 12.17 8.56
CA GLU A 174 -15.42 11.71 9.20
C GLU A 174 -15.75 10.66 10.26
N GLU A 175 -14.93 9.62 10.36
CA GLU A 175 -15.02 8.63 11.42
C GLU A 175 -13.62 8.25 11.94
N GLN A 176 -13.56 7.78 13.18
CA GLN A 176 -12.32 7.29 13.75
C GLN A 176 -11.80 6.08 12.96
N PHE A 177 -10.51 6.12 12.64
CA PHE A 177 -9.78 5.13 11.87
C PHE A 177 -8.78 4.33 12.70
N LEU A 178 -8.02 5.00 13.58
CA LEU A 178 -7.23 4.32 14.60
C LEU A 178 -8.17 3.92 15.74
N LEU A 179 -8.61 2.67 15.75
CA LEU A 179 -9.63 2.16 16.69
C LEU A 179 -9.05 1.80 18.05
N ALA A 180 -7.80 1.32 18.07
CA ALA A 180 -7.11 1.05 19.32
C ALA A 180 -5.59 1.19 19.19
N ASP A 181 -4.99 1.56 20.30
CA ASP A 181 -3.55 1.56 20.56
C ASP A 181 -3.34 0.88 21.91
N SER A 182 -2.58 -0.21 21.95
CA SER A 182 -2.33 -0.92 23.21
C SER A 182 -1.50 -0.12 24.20
N GLY A 183 -0.90 1.00 23.77
CA GLY A 183 0.27 1.55 24.44
C GLY A 183 1.45 0.59 24.37
N ILE A 184 2.54 0.95 25.04
CA ILE A 184 3.74 0.13 25.12
C ILE A 184 3.55 -0.92 26.22
N TYR A 185 3.83 -2.19 25.90
CA TYR A 185 3.87 -3.27 26.87
C TYR A 185 5.12 -4.12 26.67
N GLU A 186 5.51 -4.87 27.69
CA GLU A 186 6.63 -5.80 27.61
C GLU A 186 6.15 -7.21 27.24
N ASP A 187 6.86 -7.86 26.33
CA ASP A 187 6.70 -9.27 25.98
C ASP A 187 8.08 -9.87 25.68
N ASN A 188 8.45 -10.92 26.41
CA ASN A 188 9.76 -11.57 26.34
C ASN A 188 10.95 -10.58 26.46
N GLY A 189 10.87 -9.63 27.39
CA GLY A 189 11.91 -8.62 27.63
C GLY A 189 12.06 -7.59 26.50
N GLN A 190 11.12 -7.54 25.55
CA GLN A 190 11.09 -6.56 24.48
C GLN A 190 9.84 -5.71 24.57
N MET A 191 10.00 -4.41 24.30
CA MET A 191 8.88 -3.49 24.22
C MET A 191 8.09 -3.77 22.94
N GLN A 192 6.77 -3.87 23.06
CA GLN A 192 5.82 -4.15 22.00
C GLN A 192 4.70 -3.11 21.98
N ARG A 193 4.00 -3.02 20.84
CA ARG A 193 2.83 -2.16 20.67
C ARG A 193 1.93 -2.70 19.56
N ILE A 194 0.64 -2.57 19.74
CA ILE A 194 -0.39 -2.98 18.78
C ILE A 194 -1.17 -1.73 18.38
N LEU A 195 -1.30 -1.49 17.08
CA LEU A 195 -2.16 -0.45 16.52
C LEU A 195 -3.21 -1.10 15.64
N ILE A 196 -4.49 -0.86 15.92
CA ILE A 196 -5.62 -1.41 15.16
C ILE A 196 -6.27 -0.28 14.38
N PHE A 197 -6.24 -0.40 13.06
CA PHE A 197 -6.92 0.49 12.15
C PHE A 197 -8.14 -0.20 11.55
N GLY A 198 -9.23 0.54 11.40
CA GLY A 198 -10.50 0.05 10.86
C GLY A 198 -11.50 1.19 10.81
N ARG A 199 -12.77 0.90 10.61
CA ARG A 199 -13.81 1.94 10.62
C ARG A 199 -14.62 1.84 11.90
N ALA A 200 -14.78 2.93 12.64
CA ALA A 200 -15.57 2.92 13.86
C ALA A 200 -17.01 2.46 13.61
N SER A 201 -17.58 2.80 12.45
CA SER A 201 -18.90 2.35 12.01
C SER A 201 -19.05 0.83 11.90
N HIS A 202 -17.96 0.05 11.87
CA HIS A 202 -18.03 -1.41 11.83
C HIS A 202 -18.63 -2.03 13.10
N VAL A 203 -18.65 -1.29 14.23
CA VAL A 203 -19.33 -1.74 15.45
C VAL A 203 -20.80 -2.07 15.20
N ASN A 204 -21.46 -1.35 14.29
CA ASN A 204 -22.90 -1.49 14.02
C ASN A 204 -23.29 -2.83 13.37
N TRP A 205 -22.32 -3.55 12.80
CA TRP A 205 -22.56 -4.84 12.12
C TRP A 205 -21.54 -5.91 12.55
N ALA A 206 -20.83 -5.70 13.65
CA ALA A 206 -19.86 -6.67 14.18
C ALA A 206 -20.47 -8.05 14.46
N LYS A 207 -21.74 -8.09 14.87
CA LYS A 207 -22.53 -9.33 15.06
C LYS A 207 -22.71 -10.14 13.77
N ASP A 208 -22.66 -9.49 12.62
CA ASP A 208 -22.85 -10.13 11.31
C ASP A 208 -21.52 -10.65 10.73
N MET A 209 -20.39 -10.39 11.40
CA MET A 209 -19.07 -10.90 11.02
C MET A 209 -18.90 -12.39 11.40
N ILE A 210 -19.73 -13.24 10.82
CA ILE A 210 -19.84 -14.67 11.18
C ILE A 210 -18.66 -15.50 10.63
N GLU A 211 -18.24 -15.24 9.40
CA GLU A 211 -17.10 -15.88 8.74
C GLU A 211 -15.97 -14.85 8.59
N VAL A 212 -14.86 -15.11 9.30
CA VAL A 212 -13.71 -14.21 9.37
C VAL A 212 -12.49 -14.88 8.75
N PHE A 213 -11.62 -14.06 8.21
CA PHE A 213 -10.37 -14.49 7.60
C PHE A 213 -9.27 -13.56 8.10
N ALA A 214 -8.13 -14.11 8.48
CA ALA A 214 -7.01 -13.28 8.89
C ALA A 214 -5.67 -13.80 8.38
N ASP A 215 -4.82 -12.86 7.96
CA ASP A 215 -3.55 -13.15 7.32
C ASP A 215 -2.50 -12.08 7.64
N GLY A 216 -1.29 -12.54 7.93
CA GLY A 216 -0.14 -11.68 8.19
C GLY A 216 0.66 -11.40 6.91
N THR A 217 0.87 -10.13 6.59
CA THR A 217 1.68 -9.72 5.43
C THR A 217 2.93 -8.95 5.85
N PHE A 218 4.08 -9.37 5.31
CA PHE A 218 5.41 -8.88 5.74
C PHE A 218 5.98 -7.82 4.80
N VAL A 219 5.67 -7.93 3.49
CA VAL A 219 6.30 -7.11 2.44
C VAL A 219 5.97 -5.62 2.60
N ILE A 220 4.81 -5.31 3.17
CA ILE A 220 4.34 -3.95 3.38
C ILE A 220 4.47 -3.47 4.83
N SER A 221 5.07 -4.27 5.72
CA SER A 221 5.19 -3.89 7.13
C SER A 221 6.09 -2.65 7.26
N PRO A 222 5.62 -1.57 7.91
CA PRO A 222 6.45 -0.42 8.17
C PRO A 222 7.61 -0.79 9.12
N PRO A 223 8.72 -0.04 9.10
CA PRO A 223 9.77 -0.18 10.11
C PRO A 223 9.19 -0.16 11.52
N LEU A 224 9.84 -0.86 12.45
CA LEU A 224 9.40 -1.11 13.83
C LEU A 224 8.33 -2.20 14.01
N PHE A 225 7.60 -2.58 12.96
CA PHE A 225 6.59 -3.63 13.03
C PHE A 225 7.03 -4.89 12.27
N GLN A 226 6.74 -6.06 12.83
CA GLN A 226 7.07 -7.35 12.21
C GLN A 226 6.08 -7.73 11.10
N GLN A 227 4.84 -7.27 11.21
CA GLN A 227 3.81 -7.55 10.21
C GLN A 227 2.65 -6.55 10.24
N VAL A 228 1.95 -6.47 9.10
CA VAL A 228 0.57 -6.00 9.03
C VAL A 228 -0.34 -7.23 9.01
N TYR A 229 -1.21 -7.35 10.00
CA TYR A 229 -2.18 -8.43 10.10
C TYR A 229 -3.54 -7.94 9.64
N ALA A 230 -4.02 -8.46 8.51
CA ALA A 230 -5.30 -8.07 7.93
C ALA A 230 -6.40 -8.98 8.45
N ILE A 231 -7.51 -8.39 8.89
CA ILE A 231 -8.73 -9.09 9.29
C ILE A 231 -9.80 -8.74 8.28
N LEU A 232 -10.38 -9.77 7.67
CA LEU A 232 -11.43 -9.66 6.68
C LEU A 232 -12.66 -10.39 7.19
N SER A 233 -13.83 -9.90 6.81
CA SER A 233 -15.09 -10.59 7.08
C SER A 233 -15.86 -10.77 5.79
N LYS A 234 -16.57 -11.89 5.71
CA LYS A 234 -17.53 -12.14 4.64
C LYS A 234 -18.84 -11.45 4.98
N CYS A 235 -19.36 -10.66 4.05
CA CYS A 235 -20.75 -10.21 4.10
C CYS A 235 -21.38 -10.43 2.72
N ASP A 236 -22.51 -11.13 2.75
CA ASP A 236 -23.14 -11.78 1.59
C ASP A 236 -22.15 -12.62 0.76
N ARG A 237 -21.88 -12.18 -0.47
CA ARG A 237 -21.02 -12.86 -1.45
C ARG A 237 -19.61 -12.29 -1.49
N TRP A 238 -19.33 -11.28 -0.68
CA TRP A 238 -18.08 -10.51 -0.74
C TRP A 238 -17.27 -10.72 0.51
N VAL A 239 -15.95 -10.66 0.35
CA VAL A 239 -14.99 -10.65 1.44
C VAL A 239 -14.26 -9.31 1.38
N PHE A 240 -14.25 -8.59 2.49
CA PHE A 240 -13.60 -7.29 2.55
C PHE A 240 -12.86 -7.09 3.88
N PRO A 241 -11.79 -6.28 3.86
CA PRO A 241 -11.03 -5.96 5.06
C PRO A 241 -11.88 -5.14 6.04
N VAL A 242 -11.92 -5.59 7.29
CA VAL A 242 -12.60 -4.92 8.40
C VAL A 242 -11.63 -4.20 9.33
N ALA A 243 -10.41 -4.74 9.46
CA ALA A 243 -9.32 -4.12 10.22
C ALA A 243 -7.94 -4.48 9.65
N TYR A 244 -6.99 -3.59 9.91
CA TYR A 244 -5.56 -3.80 9.70
C TYR A 244 -4.85 -3.56 11.03
N VAL A 245 -4.04 -4.52 11.45
CA VAL A 245 -3.34 -4.45 12.72
C VAL A 245 -1.84 -4.40 12.48
N LEU A 246 -1.16 -3.41 13.04
CA LEU A 246 0.30 -3.37 13.07
C LEU A 246 0.77 -4.09 14.34
N LEU A 247 1.54 -5.16 14.16
CA LEU A 247 2.06 -5.98 15.24
C LEU A 247 3.58 -5.94 15.28
N THR A 248 4.14 -5.60 16.44
CA THR A 248 5.60 -5.59 16.69
C THR A 248 6.16 -6.99 16.98
N SER A 249 5.30 -7.94 17.35
CA SER A 249 5.63 -9.33 17.66
C SER A 249 4.59 -10.30 17.08
N LYS A 250 4.99 -11.56 16.94
CA LYS A 250 4.12 -12.69 16.54
C LYS A 250 3.92 -13.72 17.65
N SER A 251 4.18 -13.31 18.89
CA SER A 251 3.96 -14.19 20.04
C SER A 251 2.47 -14.45 20.25
N GLU A 252 2.16 -15.58 20.87
CA GLU A 252 0.79 -15.91 21.26
C GLU A 252 0.19 -14.84 22.20
N ALA A 253 1.00 -14.27 23.08
CA ALA A 253 0.61 -13.18 23.97
C ALA A 253 0.20 -11.91 23.19
N THR A 254 0.96 -11.56 22.13
CA THR A 254 0.64 -10.42 21.28
C THR A 254 -0.66 -10.62 20.50
N TYR A 255 -0.89 -11.82 19.94
CA TYR A 255 -2.16 -12.12 19.29
C TYR A 255 -3.34 -12.14 20.27
N SER A 256 -3.16 -12.71 21.46
CA SER A 256 -4.21 -12.74 22.49
C SER A 256 -4.64 -11.33 22.87
N ARG A 257 -3.68 -10.42 23.10
CA ARG A 257 -3.94 -9.01 23.36
C ARG A 257 -4.63 -8.31 22.18
N MET A 258 -4.22 -8.62 20.94
CA MET A 258 -4.89 -8.09 19.75
C MET A 258 -6.37 -8.49 19.71
N TRP A 259 -6.70 -9.76 19.97
CA TRP A 259 -8.09 -10.23 19.97
C TRP A 259 -8.91 -9.65 21.11
N GLU A 260 -8.31 -9.44 22.28
CA GLU A 260 -8.95 -8.70 23.39
C GLU A 260 -9.28 -7.27 23.00
N LEU A 261 -8.33 -6.55 22.38
CA LEU A 261 -8.58 -5.19 21.88
C LEU A 261 -9.71 -5.18 20.85
N ILE A 262 -9.75 -6.12 19.92
CA ILE A 262 -10.82 -6.23 18.92
C ILE A 262 -12.18 -6.43 19.58
N LYS A 263 -12.27 -7.29 20.60
CA LYS A 263 -13.53 -7.48 21.37
C LYS A 263 -13.95 -6.23 22.12
N ASN A 264 -12.99 -5.44 22.62
CA ASN A 264 -13.30 -4.17 23.26
C ASN A 264 -13.80 -3.13 22.26
N ILE A 265 -13.22 -3.09 21.05
CA ILE A 265 -13.67 -2.21 19.97
C ILE A 265 -15.06 -2.64 19.46
N TRP A 266 -15.28 -3.95 19.32
CA TRP A 266 -16.49 -4.56 18.78
C TRP A 266 -17.05 -5.64 19.73
N PRO A 267 -17.83 -5.27 20.76
CA PRO A 267 -18.30 -6.23 21.76
C PRO A 267 -19.16 -7.37 21.22
N GLU A 268 -19.91 -7.13 20.14
CA GLU A 268 -20.72 -8.16 19.47
C GLU A 268 -19.92 -9.00 18.44
N PHE A 269 -18.62 -8.78 18.30
CA PHE A 269 -17.77 -9.57 17.41
C PHE A 269 -17.56 -10.99 17.96
N SER A 270 -18.37 -11.92 17.46
CA SER A 270 -18.37 -13.32 17.87
C SER A 270 -18.42 -14.23 16.62
N PRO A 271 -17.29 -14.37 15.90
CA PRO A 271 -17.26 -15.16 14.67
C PRO A 271 -17.53 -16.64 14.97
N ARG A 272 -18.32 -17.27 14.10
CA ARG A 272 -18.56 -18.73 14.14
C ARG A 272 -17.38 -19.49 13.59
N SER A 273 -16.69 -18.93 12.60
CA SER A 273 -15.50 -19.54 12.02
C SER A 273 -14.47 -18.49 11.64
N ILE A 274 -13.20 -18.84 11.77
CA ILE A 274 -12.07 -18.04 11.32
C ILE A 274 -11.13 -18.87 10.47
N SER A 275 -10.75 -18.39 9.29
CA SER A 275 -9.69 -19.01 8.50
C SER A 275 -8.37 -18.25 8.64
N LEU A 276 -7.32 -18.99 8.99
CA LEU A 276 -6.00 -18.46 9.32
C LEU A 276 -4.92 -19.17 8.52
N ASP A 277 -3.69 -18.67 8.61
CA ASP A 277 -2.51 -19.45 8.24
C ASP A 277 -2.20 -20.53 9.30
N PHE A 278 -1.06 -21.23 9.13
CA PHE A 278 -0.65 -22.30 10.05
C PHE A 278 0.21 -21.80 11.21
N GLU A 279 0.11 -20.53 11.60
CA GLU A 279 0.88 -19.98 12.71
C GLU A 279 0.27 -20.36 14.07
N MET A 280 0.98 -21.18 14.85
CA MET A 280 0.47 -21.75 16.09
C MET A 280 0.12 -20.68 17.14
N ALA A 281 0.91 -19.61 17.23
CA ALA A 281 0.65 -18.49 18.11
C ALA A 281 -0.72 -17.85 17.82
N SER A 282 -1.04 -17.63 16.54
CA SER A 282 -2.35 -17.11 16.12
C SER A 282 -3.46 -18.11 16.41
N ILE A 283 -3.26 -19.39 16.11
CA ILE A 283 -4.26 -20.46 16.33
C ILE A 283 -4.59 -20.58 17.83
N ASN A 284 -3.57 -20.65 18.68
CA ASN A 284 -3.76 -20.81 20.12
C ASN A 284 -4.46 -19.59 20.74
N SER A 285 -4.11 -18.38 20.30
CA SER A 285 -4.77 -17.16 20.79
C SER A 285 -6.29 -17.17 20.56
N ILE A 286 -6.74 -17.67 19.39
CA ILE A 286 -8.18 -17.86 19.12
C ILE A 286 -8.77 -18.99 19.95
N ARG A 287 -8.09 -20.13 20.10
CA ARG A 287 -8.61 -21.25 20.92
C ARG A 287 -8.89 -20.81 22.35
N THR A 288 -7.98 -20.02 22.92
CA THR A 288 -8.10 -19.50 24.28
C THR A 288 -9.15 -18.37 24.34
N GLY A 289 -9.08 -17.41 23.42
CA GLY A 289 -9.96 -16.24 23.44
C GLY A 289 -11.40 -16.52 23.00
N SER A 290 -11.61 -17.44 22.06
CA SER A 290 -12.92 -17.74 21.46
C SER A 290 -13.07 -19.25 21.22
N PRO A 291 -13.26 -20.07 22.29
CA PRO A 291 -13.25 -21.53 22.20
C PRO A 291 -14.33 -22.14 21.30
N GLN A 292 -15.44 -21.42 21.08
CA GLN A 292 -16.55 -21.85 20.22
C GLN A 292 -16.32 -21.52 18.73
N CYS A 293 -15.30 -20.73 18.40
CA CYS A 293 -14.99 -20.37 17.02
C CYS A 293 -14.32 -21.56 16.31
N GLU A 294 -14.88 -21.96 15.17
CA GLU A 294 -14.31 -22.98 14.31
C GLU A 294 -13.06 -22.42 13.60
N ILE A 295 -11.89 -22.94 13.96
CA ILE A 295 -10.63 -22.56 13.30
C ILE A 295 -10.44 -23.42 12.05
N ARG A 296 -10.29 -22.76 10.91
CA ARG A 296 -9.98 -23.36 9.61
C ARG A 296 -8.58 -22.92 9.18
N CYS A 297 -7.77 -23.84 8.69
CA CYS A 297 -6.45 -23.49 8.15
C CYS A 297 -6.51 -23.35 6.63
N CYS A 298 -5.81 -22.36 6.10
CA CYS A 298 -5.87 -22.00 4.69
C CYS A 298 -5.20 -23.04 3.77
N LEU A 299 -5.96 -23.58 2.80
CA LEU A 299 -5.45 -24.56 1.82
C LEU A 299 -4.27 -24.03 1.01
N PHE A 300 -4.33 -22.76 0.61
CA PHE A 300 -3.25 -22.13 -0.14
C PHE A 300 -1.93 -22.24 0.63
N HIS A 301 -1.96 -22.00 1.94
CA HIS A 301 -0.81 -22.14 2.81
C HIS A 301 -0.37 -23.60 3.00
N LEU A 302 -1.31 -24.54 3.08
CA LEU A 302 -1.01 -25.98 3.14
C LEU A 302 -0.26 -26.45 1.89
N VAL A 303 -0.78 -26.11 0.70
CA VAL A 303 -0.16 -26.45 -0.58
C VAL A 303 1.20 -25.76 -0.74
N ARG A 304 1.32 -24.50 -0.29
CA ARG A 304 2.60 -23.78 -0.27
C ARG A 304 3.63 -24.48 0.63
N ASN A 305 3.22 -24.94 1.81
CA ASN A 305 4.11 -25.68 2.73
C ASN A 305 4.54 -27.02 2.14
N MET A 306 3.64 -27.76 1.49
CA MET A 306 3.99 -28.97 0.76
C MET A 306 5.01 -28.70 -0.35
N LYS A 307 4.83 -27.63 -1.15
CA LYS A 307 5.80 -27.23 -2.18
C LYS A 307 7.17 -26.82 -1.60
N LYS A 308 7.19 -26.17 -0.44
CA LYS A 308 8.46 -25.89 0.27
C LYS A 308 9.16 -27.19 0.65
N LYS A 309 8.44 -28.17 1.19
CA LYS A 309 8.98 -29.49 1.53
C LYS A 309 9.49 -30.25 0.32
N LEU A 310 8.74 -30.26 -0.79
CA LEU A 310 9.25 -30.78 -2.06
C LEU A 310 10.57 -30.10 -2.47
N SER A 311 10.72 -28.80 -2.22
CA SER A 311 11.97 -28.08 -2.53
C SER A 311 13.13 -28.50 -1.65
N GLU A 312 12.88 -28.67 -0.34
CA GLU A 312 13.87 -29.13 0.64
C GLU A 312 14.41 -30.53 0.29
N PHE A 313 13.55 -31.41 -0.24
CA PHE A 313 13.94 -32.74 -0.72
C PHE A 313 14.44 -32.77 -2.18
N GLY A 314 14.59 -31.62 -2.85
CA GLY A 314 15.07 -31.57 -4.24
C GLY A 314 14.07 -32.06 -5.29
N LEU A 315 12.79 -32.24 -4.93
CA LEU A 315 11.75 -32.82 -5.79
C LEU A 315 10.99 -31.79 -6.63
N MET A 316 11.28 -30.49 -6.49
CA MET A 316 10.55 -29.43 -7.19
C MET A 316 10.70 -29.47 -8.71
N GLN A 317 11.84 -29.91 -9.24
CA GLN A 317 12.01 -30.06 -10.69
C GLN A 317 11.08 -31.16 -11.23
N ARG A 318 11.01 -32.30 -10.55
CA ARG A 318 10.11 -33.41 -10.89
C ARG A 318 8.65 -32.98 -10.80
N TYR A 319 8.26 -32.31 -9.72
CA TYR A 319 6.91 -31.76 -9.56
C TYR A 319 6.48 -30.83 -10.70
N ARG A 320 7.40 -30.08 -11.29
CA ARG A 320 7.08 -29.15 -12.40
C ARG A 320 6.94 -29.85 -13.74
N ASN A 321 7.64 -30.98 -13.93
CA ASN A 321 7.82 -31.61 -15.25
C ASN A 321 7.08 -32.94 -15.40
N ASP A 322 6.62 -33.56 -14.31
CA ASP A 322 5.88 -34.82 -14.32
C ASP A 322 4.45 -34.60 -13.77
N PRO A 323 3.41 -34.68 -14.63
CA PRO A 323 2.04 -34.45 -14.22
C PRO A 323 1.49 -35.53 -13.28
N ILE A 324 2.00 -36.77 -13.36
CA ILE A 324 1.59 -37.88 -12.48
C ILE A 324 2.15 -37.63 -11.09
N PHE A 325 3.46 -37.35 -10.99
CA PHE A 325 4.10 -36.99 -9.73
C PHE A 325 3.45 -35.77 -9.08
N ALA A 326 3.14 -34.74 -9.86
CA ALA A 326 2.46 -33.54 -9.37
C ALA A 326 1.06 -33.83 -8.83
N THR A 327 0.34 -34.76 -9.49
CA THR A 327 -1.00 -35.19 -9.06
C THR A 327 -0.93 -35.98 -7.76
N GLN A 328 -0.02 -36.95 -7.65
CA GLN A 328 0.19 -37.71 -6.42
C GLN A 328 0.65 -36.82 -5.26
N SER A 329 1.50 -35.83 -5.52
CA SER A 329 1.88 -34.81 -4.50
C SER A 329 0.66 -34.05 -3.98
N ARG A 330 -0.33 -33.76 -4.85
CA ARG A 330 -1.58 -33.07 -4.46
C ARG A 330 -2.53 -33.99 -3.70
N TRP A 331 -2.51 -35.31 -3.95
CA TRP A 331 -3.31 -36.27 -3.18
C TRP A 331 -3.04 -36.17 -1.69
N ILE A 332 -1.77 -36.00 -1.30
CA ILE A 332 -1.36 -35.81 0.10
C ILE A 332 -2.12 -34.62 0.71
N THR A 333 -2.10 -33.46 0.06
CA THR A 333 -2.83 -32.27 0.56
C THR A 333 -4.35 -32.38 0.44
N SER A 334 -4.87 -33.23 -0.45
CA SER A 334 -6.31 -33.44 -0.63
C SER A 334 -6.96 -34.18 0.55
N MET A 335 -6.18 -34.85 1.39
CA MET A 335 -6.68 -35.45 2.62
C MET A 335 -7.32 -34.42 3.56
N ALA A 336 -6.99 -33.14 3.41
CA ALA A 336 -7.65 -32.03 4.09
C ALA A 336 -9.18 -31.99 3.85
N PHE A 337 -9.69 -32.57 2.77
CA PHE A 337 -11.12 -32.57 2.45
C PHE A 337 -11.86 -33.81 2.97
N LEU A 338 -11.15 -34.75 3.61
CA LEU A 338 -11.74 -35.98 4.08
C LEU A 338 -12.37 -35.81 5.46
N PRO A 339 -13.53 -36.45 5.72
CA PRO A 339 -14.01 -36.64 7.08
C PRO A 339 -12.95 -37.33 7.94
N ILE A 340 -12.92 -37.02 9.24
CA ILE A 340 -11.93 -37.56 10.17
C ILE A 340 -11.91 -39.09 10.17
N GLY A 341 -13.07 -39.74 10.04
CA GLY A 341 -13.20 -41.20 9.98
C GLY A 341 -12.51 -41.84 8.76
N ASP A 342 -12.38 -41.09 7.66
CA ASP A 342 -11.82 -41.58 6.40
C ASP A 342 -10.31 -41.31 6.28
N LEU A 343 -9.72 -40.55 7.20
CA LEU A 343 -8.29 -40.23 7.18
C LEU A 343 -7.41 -41.48 7.30
N THR A 344 -7.77 -42.46 8.13
CA THR A 344 -6.98 -43.69 8.31
C THR A 344 -6.99 -44.56 7.06
N PRO A 345 -8.17 -44.92 6.50
CA PRO A 345 -8.22 -45.60 5.20
C PRO A 345 -7.46 -44.87 4.10
N ALA A 346 -7.58 -43.54 4.02
CA ALA A 346 -6.92 -42.74 2.99
C ALA A 346 -5.39 -42.75 3.10
N ILE A 347 -4.85 -42.63 4.32
CA ILE A 347 -3.39 -42.72 4.55
C ILE A 347 -2.88 -44.10 4.12
N ILE A 348 -3.54 -45.19 4.53
CA ILE A 348 -3.15 -46.55 4.16
C ILE A 348 -3.21 -46.73 2.63
N ALA A 349 -4.24 -46.20 1.98
CA ALA A 349 -4.37 -46.25 0.53
C ALA A 349 -3.26 -45.45 -0.17
N LEU A 350 -2.92 -44.26 0.32
CA LEU A 350 -1.85 -43.44 -0.23
C LEU A 350 -0.48 -44.09 -0.02
N ASP A 351 -0.17 -44.60 1.17
CA ASP A 351 1.11 -45.26 1.45
C ASP A 351 1.40 -46.43 0.50
N ARG A 352 0.36 -47.15 0.05
CA ARG A 352 0.48 -48.27 -0.91
C ARG A 352 0.64 -47.84 -2.37
N ASN A 353 0.12 -46.67 -2.74
CA ASN A 353 -0.01 -46.24 -4.14
C ASN A 353 0.85 -45.01 -4.49
N LEU A 354 1.43 -44.34 -3.51
CA LEU A 354 2.34 -43.21 -3.71
C LEU A 354 3.67 -43.70 -4.30
N MET A 355 4.21 -42.90 -5.21
CA MET A 355 5.60 -43.03 -5.66
C MET A 355 6.54 -43.01 -4.44
N PRO A 356 7.55 -43.91 -4.37
CA PRO A 356 8.46 -43.99 -3.22
C PRO A 356 9.13 -42.65 -2.87
N GLU A 357 9.41 -41.81 -3.87
CA GLU A 357 10.03 -40.50 -3.65
C GLU A 357 9.12 -39.49 -2.92
N LEU A 358 7.80 -39.75 -2.87
CA LEU A 358 6.83 -38.92 -2.13
C LEU A 358 6.66 -39.35 -0.67
N GLN A 359 7.22 -40.48 -0.25
CA GLN A 359 7.08 -40.95 1.13
C GLN A 359 7.58 -39.95 2.18
N PRO A 360 8.72 -39.27 2.00
CA PRO A 360 9.15 -38.23 2.94
C PRO A 360 8.15 -37.07 3.08
N ILE A 361 7.39 -36.77 2.02
CA ILE A 361 6.33 -35.75 2.03
C ILE A 361 5.09 -36.26 2.76
N MET A 362 4.74 -37.53 2.55
CA MET A 362 3.65 -38.19 3.27
C MET A 362 3.92 -38.25 4.77
N ASP A 363 5.12 -38.70 5.16
CA ASP A 363 5.57 -38.74 6.57
C ASP A 363 5.53 -37.36 7.21
N TRP A 364 6.06 -36.34 6.51
CA TRP A 364 5.97 -34.96 6.95
C TRP A 364 4.52 -34.54 7.16
N PHE A 365 3.63 -34.82 6.20
CA PHE A 365 2.24 -34.44 6.29
C PHE A 365 1.54 -35.12 7.48
N VAL A 366 1.75 -36.42 7.64
CA VAL A 366 1.15 -37.21 8.72
C VAL A 366 1.63 -36.70 10.08
N MET A 367 2.93 -36.45 10.25
CA MET A 367 3.47 -35.94 11.51
C MET A 367 2.94 -34.55 11.86
N ASN A 368 2.82 -33.67 10.86
CA ASN A 368 2.50 -32.27 11.10
C ASN A 368 1.01 -32.01 11.19
N TYR A 369 0.17 -32.74 10.47
CA TYR A 369 -1.24 -32.41 10.30
C TYR A 369 -2.18 -33.47 10.86
N THR A 370 -2.01 -34.74 10.51
CA THR A 370 -2.98 -35.79 10.91
C THR A 370 -2.66 -36.46 12.24
N GLY A 371 -1.38 -36.48 12.62
CA GLY A 371 -0.88 -37.34 13.69
C GLY A 371 -0.68 -38.77 13.22
N ARG A 372 0.27 -39.47 13.85
CA ARG A 372 0.55 -40.90 13.60
C ARG A 372 -0.51 -41.76 14.27
N LEU A 373 -0.93 -42.83 13.61
CA LEU A 373 -1.80 -43.84 14.24
C LEU A 373 -1.00 -44.61 15.29
N LEU A 374 -1.54 -44.68 16.51
CA LEU A 374 -1.01 -45.45 17.61
C LEU A 374 -1.65 -46.84 17.64
N LEU A 375 -0.99 -47.79 18.32
CA LEU A 375 -1.46 -49.18 18.46
C LEU A 375 -2.83 -49.29 19.14
N ASN A 376 -3.21 -48.29 19.93
CA ASN A 376 -4.50 -48.20 20.61
C ASN A 376 -5.63 -47.65 19.72
N GLY A 377 -5.39 -47.43 18.42
CA GLY A 377 -6.36 -46.91 17.47
C GLY A 377 -6.54 -45.38 17.49
N PHE A 378 -5.91 -44.67 18.42
CA PHE A 378 -5.91 -43.21 18.47
C PHE A 378 -4.77 -42.61 17.64
N ARG A 379 -4.85 -41.32 17.31
CA ARG A 379 -3.76 -40.59 16.64
C ARG A 379 -2.97 -39.76 17.65
N THR A 380 -1.66 -39.61 17.43
CA THR A 380 -0.86 -38.63 18.17
C THR A 380 -1.42 -37.23 17.93
N VAL A 381 -1.24 -36.32 18.88
CA VAL A 381 -1.56 -34.91 18.65
C VAL A 381 -0.63 -34.40 17.54
N PRO A 382 -1.15 -33.97 16.38
CA PRO A 382 -0.33 -33.36 15.33
C PRO A 382 0.24 -32.03 15.79
N MET A 383 1.41 -31.64 15.26
CA MET A 383 2.01 -30.33 15.55
C MET A 383 1.13 -29.15 15.11
N LEU A 384 0.35 -29.33 14.05
CA LEU A 384 -0.60 -28.38 13.50
C LEU A 384 -1.97 -29.09 13.42
N LEU A 385 -2.71 -29.09 14.54
CA LEU A 385 -4.04 -29.70 14.71
C LEU A 385 -4.99 -29.49 13.52
N LEU A 386 -5.28 -30.59 12.81
CA LEU A 386 -6.40 -30.72 11.86
C LEU A 386 -7.77 -30.97 12.56
N ASN A 387 -7.96 -30.63 13.83
CA ASN A 387 -9.26 -30.86 14.51
C ASN A 387 -10.39 -29.92 14.02
N GLY A 388 -10.15 -29.06 13.02
CA GLY A 388 -11.08 -28.06 12.50
C GLY A 388 -11.59 -28.31 11.08
N PHE A 389 -11.43 -29.50 10.49
CA PHE A 389 -11.88 -29.76 9.12
C PHE A 389 -13.36 -30.11 9.06
N ARG A 390 -14.22 -29.10 9.26
CA ARG A 390 -15.59 -29.16 8.74
C ARG A 390 -15.74 -28.49 7.38
N THR A 391 -14.86 -27.57 6.99
CA THR A 391 -14.78 -27.11 5.60
C THR A 391 -13.44 -26.41 5.35
N VAL A 392 -12.66 -26.91 4.40
CA VAL A 392 -11.57 -26.13 3.80
C VAL A 392 -12.21 -25.04 2.93
N SER A 393 -12.04 -23.78 3.27
CA SER A 393 -12.45 -22.68 2.40
C SER A 393 -11.50 -22.61 1.20
N SER A 394 -11.98 -22.98 0.02
CA SER A 394 -11.36 -22.54 -1.24
C SER A 394 -11.74 -21.07 -1.45
N TYR A 395 -10.78 -20.18 -1.30
CA TYR A 395 -10.93 -18.82 -1.84
C TYR A 395 -10.78 -18.83 -3.35
#